data_AF-X1LST9-F1
#
_entry.id   AF-X1LST9-F1
#
_cell.length_a   1.000
_cell.length_b   1.000
_cell.length_c   1.000
_cell.angle_alpha   90.00
_cell.angle_beta   90.00
_cell.angle_gamma   90.00
#
_symmetry.space_group_name_H-M   'P 1'
#
loop_
_entity.id
_entity.type
_entity.pdbx_description
1 polymer ?
#
loop_
_entity_poly.entity_id
_entity_poly.type
_entity_poly.pdbx_seq_one_letter_code
_entity_poly.pdbx_strand_id
1 'polypeptide(L)' 'MKKADVVVIGGSAAGPVAGISCRRRHPEKKVILIRKEEQVLV' A
#
# COMPACT_ATOMS: atom_id res chain seq x y z
N MET A 1 -10.32 -14.75 -0.83
CA MET A 1 -9.07 -14.16 -1.38
C MET A 1 -9.38 -12.76 -1.90
N LYS A 2 -8.74 -11.69 -1.39
CA LYS A 2 -8.99 -10.32 -1.89
C LYS A 2 -8.23 -10.11 -3.20
N LYS A 3 -8.91 -9.73 -4.28
CA LYS A 3 -8.28 -9.31 -5.54
C LYS A 3 -7.86 -7.84 -5.46
N ALA A 4 -6.72 -7.52 -6.05
CA ALA A 4 -6.14 -6.19 -6.17
C ALA A 4 -5.35 -6.10 -7.48
N ASP A 5 -5.28 -4.90 -8.06
CA ASP A 5 -4.45 -4.63 -9.25
C ASP A 5 -2.99 -4.46 -8.85
N VAL A 6 -2.74 -3.97 -7.63
CA VAL A 6 -1.40 -3.75 -7.06
C VAL A 6 -1.39 -4.17 -5.60
N VAL A 7 -0.36 -4.92 -5.22
CA VAL A 7 -0.08 -5.31 -3.83
C VAL A 7 1.29 -4.79 -3.44
N VAL A 8 1.35 -4.02 -2.35
CA VAL A 8 2.59 -3.52 -1.72
C VAL A 8 2.84 -4.33 -0.45
N ILE A 9 4.05 -4.86 -0.28
CA ILE A 9 4.44 -5.66 0.88
C ILE A 9 5.50 -4.90 1.69
N GLY A 10 5.25 -4.73 2.99
CA GLY A 10 6.10 -4.00 3.94
C GLY A 10 5.50 -2.64 4.30
N GLY A 11 5.33 -2.37 5.60
CA GLY A 11 4.61 -1.18 6.10
C GLY A 11 5.46 -0.08 6.71
N SER A 12 6.80 -0.21 6.70
CA SER A 12 7.72 0.85 7.14
C SER A 12 7.70 2.03 6.15
N ALA A 13 8.68 2.94 6.18
CA ALA A 13 8.64 4.21 5.45
C ALA A 13 8.26 4.10 3.95
N ALA A 14 8.83 3.13 3.22
CA ALA A 14 8.62 3.03 1.77
C ALA A 14 7.24 2.49 1.36
N GLY A 15 6.61 1.65 2.18
CA GLY A 15 5.38 0.94 1.83
C GLY A 15 4.18 1.87 1.58
N PRO A 16 3.77 2.66 2.59
CA PRO A 16 2.72 3.66 2.43
C PRO A 16 3.06 4.67 1.32
N VAL A 17 4.32 5.11 1.21
CA VAL A 17 4.75 6.04 0.15
C VAL A 17 4.50 5.46 -1.24
N ALA A 18 4.86 4.19 -1.47
CA ALA A 18 4.61 3.49 -2.72
C ALA A 18 3.12 3.32 -3.00
N GLY A 19 2.35 2.90 -1.99
CA GLY A 19 0.89 2.70 -2.10
C GLY A 19 0.13 3.99 -2.41
N ILE A 20 0.42 5.07 -1.69
CA ILE A 20 -0.18 6.40 -1.88
C ILE A 20 0.20 6.95 -3.25
N SER A 21 1.47 6.86 -3.61
CA SER A 21 1.97 7.29 -4.91
C SER A 21 1.26 6.57 -6.06
N CYS A 22 1.09 5.24 -5.95
CA CYS A 22 0.38 4.45 -6.94
C CYS A 22 -1.09 4.89 -7.05
N ARG A 23 -1.80 5.02 -5.92
CA ARG A 23 -3.20 5.46 -5.90
C ARG A 23 -3.41 6.87 -6.49
N ARG A 24 -2.47 7.80 -6.26
CA ARG A 24 -2.55 9.16 -6.80
C ARG A 24 -2.44 9.21 -8.32
N ARG A 25 -1.61 8.36 -8.92
CA ARG A 25 -1.41 8.32 -10.39
C ARG A 25 -2.39 7.40 -11.10
N HIS A 26 -2.94 6.42 -10.38
CA HIS A 26 -3.88 5.42 -10.88
C HIS A 26 -5.09 5.33 -9.94
N PRO A 27 -5.97 6.35 -9.92
CA PRO A 27 -7.11 6.39 -9.00
C PRO A 27 -8.07 5.21 -9.20
N GLU A 28 -8.15 4.66 -10.41
CA GLU A 28 -8.96 3.50 -10.78
C GLU A 28 -8.45 2.18 -10.20
N LYS A 29 -7.14 2.06 -9.95
CA LYS A 29 -6.52 0.79 -9.53
C LYS A 29 -6.74 0.52 -8.05
N LYS A 30 -7.13 -0.70 -7.72
CA LYS A 30 -7.24 -1.18 -6.35
C LYS A 30 -5.86 -1.56 -5.81
N VAL A 31 -5.33 -0.70 -4.95
CA VAL A 31 -4.03 -0.88 -4.25
C VAL A 31 -4.25 -1.44 -2.84
N ILE A 32 -3.53 -2.50 -2.47
CA ILE A 32 -3.51 -3.07 -1.11
C ILE A 32 -2.09 -3.00 -0.54
N LEU A 33 -1.94 -2.50 0.69
CA LEU A 33 -0.71 -2.58 1.47
C LEU A 33 -0.82 -3.71 2.50
N ILE A 34 0.13 -4.63 2.49
CA ILE A 34 0.27 -5.69 3.48
C ILE A 34 1.44 -5.33 4.39
N ARG A 35 1.15 -5.18 5.68
CA ARG A 35 2.14 -4.88 6.72
C ARG A 35 1.93 -5.79 7.93
N LYS A 36 3.02 -6.11 8.63
CA LYS A 36 2.95 -6.86 9.89
C LYS A 36 2.78 -5.92 11.08
N GLU A 37 3.26 -4.69 10.92
CA GLU A 37 3.27 -3.66 11.95
C GLU A 37 1.85 -3.17 12.23
N GLU A 38 1.43 -3.28 13.49
CA GLU A 38 0.15 -2.75 13.95
C GLU A 38 0.18 -1.22 13.98
N GLN A 39 1.28 -0.67 14.49
CA GLN A 39 1.56 0.77 14.60
C GLN A 39 2.87 1.09 13.87
N VAL A 40 2.88 2.20 13.14
CA VAL A 40 4.09 2.76 12.53
C VAL A 40 4.44 4.05 13.25
N LEU A 41 5.68 4.50 13.09
CA LEU A 41 6.25 5.70 13.71
C LEU A 41 5.70 7.00 13.08
N VAL A 42 4.40 7.05 12.76
CA VAL A 42 3.62 8.24 12.40
C VAL A 42 2.16 7.99 12.75
#